data_AF-A6WW80-F1
#
_entry.id   AF-A6WW80-F1
#
_cell.length_a   1.000
_cell.length_b   1.000
_cell.length_c   1.000
_cell.angle_alpha   90.00
_cell.angle_beta   90.00
_cell.angle_gamma   90.00
#
_symmetry.space_group_name_H-M   'P 1'
#
loop_
_entity.id
_entity.type
_entity.pdbx_description
1 polymer ?
#
loop_
_entity_poly.entity_id
_entity_poly.type
_entity_poly.pdbx_seq_one_letter_code
_entity_poly.pdbx_strand_id
1 'polypeptide(L)'
;MDATFWALIGLIIFLAILAYLKVPGMVGRSLDERADRIKNELEEARTLREEAQQLLAEYHRKRKEAEKEAGDIVASAEREAKALLEDAKRATEEYVARRNKLAEQKIATAEVDAINAVRASAVDLAVAAAGKIVADKVDTKVAGNLFKDALSQVKSNLN
;
A
#
# COMPACT_ATOMS: atom_id res chain seq x y z
N MET A 1 -15.29 90.20 -66.47
CA MET A 1 -15.55 89.18 -65.42
C MET A 1 -14.81 87.93 -65.86
N ASP A 2 -13.77 87.57 -65.12
CA ASP A 2 -12.78 86.58 -65.51
C ASP A 2 -13.24 85.15 -65.19
N ALA A 3 -12.70 84.18 -65.93
CA ALA A 3 -13.01 82.75 -65.76
C ALA A 3 -12.76 82.25 -64.31
N THR A 4 -11.80 82.85 -63.61
CA THR A 4 -11.49 82.55 -62.21
C THR A 4 -12.63 82.88 -61.26
N PHE A 5 -13.40 83.95 -61.50
CA PHE A 5 -14.55 84.32 -60.66
C PHE A 5 -15.71 83.33 -60.80
N TRP A 6 -16.05 82.95 -62.03
CA TRP A 6 -17.06 81.91 -62.29
C TRP A 6 -16.62 80.54 -61.76
N ALA A 7 -15.33 80.20 -61.85
CA ALA A 7 -14.78 78.99 -61.25
C ALA A 7 -14.92 78.97 -59.72
N LEU A 8 -14.66 80.10 -59.04
CA LEU A 8 -14.85 80.22 -57.59
C LEU A 8 -16.31 80.06 -57.17
N ILE A 9 -17.26 80.68 -57.90
CA ILE A 9 -18.69 80.50 -57.67
C ILE A 9 -19.09 79.02 -57.83
N GLY A 10 -18.61 78.37 -58.89
CA GLY A 10 -18.85 76.94 -59.12
C GLY A 10 -18.32 76.06 -57.99
N LEU A 11 -17.11 76.35 -57.49
CA LEU A 11 -16.53 75.66 -56.33
C LEU A 11 -17.37 75.84 -55.07
N ILE A 12 -17.85 77.05 -54.79
CA ILE A 12 -18.69 77.34 -53.62
C ILE A 12 -20.02 76.59 -53.71
N ILE A 13 -20.68 76.60 -54.87
CA ILE A 13 -21.92 75.85 -55.09
C ILE A 13 -21.67 74.35 -54.92
N PHE A 14 -20.56 73.82 -55.44
CA PHE A 14 -20.18 72.42 -55.27
C PHE A 14 -19.97 72.05 -53.79
N LEU A 15 -19.21 72.87 -53.04
CA LEU A 15 -19.02 72.66 -51.60
C LEU A 15 -20.33 72.79 -50.82
N ALA A 16 -21.20 73.73 -51.18
CA ALA A 16 -22.53 73.88 -50.58
C ALA A 16 -23.42 72.66 -50.84
N ILE A 17 -23.39 72.11 -52.07
CA ILE A 17 -24.08 70.86 -52.41
C ILE A 17 -23.51 69.70 -51.60
N LEU A 18 -22.18 69.55 -51.48
CA LEU A 18 -21.57 68.50 -50.66
C LEU A 18 -21.95 68.61 -49.18
N ALA A 19 -21.99 69.83 -48.64
CA ALA A 19 -22.44 70.10 -47.28
C ALA A 19 -23.93 69.79 -47.10
N TYR A 20 -24.79 70.19 -48.05
CA TYR A 20 -26.22 69.92 -48.06
C TYR A 20 -26.53 68.41 -48.16
N LEU A 21 -25.81 67.70 -49.03
CA LEU A 21 -25.87 66.24 -49.16
C LEU A 21 -25.19 65.49 -48.02
N LYS A 22 -24.63 66.20 -47.02
CA LYS A 22 -23.99 65.63 -45.82
C LYS A 22 -22.88 64.63 -46.14
N VAL A 23 -22.21 64.78 -47.29
CA VAL A 23 -21.03 63.97 -47.67
C VAL A 23 -19.97 63.96 -46.56
N PRO A 24 -19.56 65.09 -45.94
CA PRO A 24 -18.59 65.04 -44.84
C PRO A 24 -19.10 64.26 -43.62
N GLY A 25 -20.40 64.29 -43.32
CA GLY A 25 -21.00 63.52 -42.23
C GLY A 25 -21.07 62.02 -42.52
N MET A 26 -21.29 61.63 -43.78
CA MET A 26 -21.27 60.23 -44.21
C MET A 26 -19.87 59.62 -44.13
N VAL A 27 -18.84 60.38 -44.54
CA VAL A 27 -17.44 59.97 -44.40
C VAL A 27 -17.04 59.85 -42.93
N GLY A 28 -17.41 60.84 -42.10
CA GLY A 28 -17.18 60.78 -40.65
C GLY A 28 -17.82 59.54 -40.01
N ARG A 29 -19.11 59.29 -40.28
CA ARG A 29 -19.81 58.10 -39.78
C ARG A 29 -19.16 56.79 -40.24
N SER A 30 -18.74 56.69 -41.51
CA SER A 30 -18.07 55.48 -42.00
C SER A 30 -16.71 55.25 -41.32
N LEU A 31 -15.98 56.32 -40.99
CA LEU A 31 -14.73 56.24 -40.22
C LEU A 31 -15.00 55.85 -38.77
N ASP A 32 -16.04 56.41 -38.14
CA ASP A 32 -16.46 56.07 -36.78
C ASP A 32 -16.90 54.60 -36.68
N GLU A 33 -17.73 54.11 -37.61
CA GLU A 33 -18.15 52.70 -37.66
C GLU A 33 -16.97 51.74 -37.83
N ARG A 34 -15.95 52.14 -38.60
CA ARG A 34 -14.71 51.37 -38.74
C ARG A 34 -13.89 51.40 -37.45
N ALA A 35 -13.78 52.56 -36.80
CA ALA A 35 -13.08 52.70 -35.54
C ALA A 35 -13.74 51.87 -34.43
N ASP A 36 -15.07 51.89 -34.33
CA ASP A 36 -15.84 51.09 -33.38
C ASP A 36 -15.68 49.60 -33.65
N ARG A 37 -15.70 49.17 -34.91
CA ARG A 37 -15.45 47.75 -35.27
C ARG A 37 -14.06 47.30 -34.87
N ILE A 38 -13.02 48.08 -35.18
CA ILE A 38 -11.63 47.77 -34.82
C ILE A 38 -11.49 47.73 -33.29
N LYS A 39 -12.13 48.66 -32.58
CA LYS A 39 -12.14 48.67 -31.11
C LYS A 39 -12.78 47.42 -30.55
N ASN A 40 -13.94 47.01 -31.05
CA ASN A 40 -14.62 45.79 -30.62
C ASN A 40 -13.78 44.54 -30.90
N GLU A 41 -13.20 44.42 -32.11
CA GLU A 41 -12.31 43.31 -32.46
C GLU A 41 -11.06 43.25 -31.55
N LEU A 42 -10.48 44.40 -31.19
CA LEU A 42 -9.35 44.47 -30.25
C LEU A 42 -9.77 44.10 -28.82
N GLU A 43 -10.94 44.52 -28.35
CA GLU A 43 -11.48 44.15 -27.05
C GLU A 43 -11.80 42.65 -26.96
N GLU A 44 -12.39 42.07 -28.01
CA GLU A 44 -12.63 40.63 -28.14
C GLU A 44 -11.30 39.85 -28.15
N ALA A 45 -10.33 40.27 -28.96
CA ALA A 45 -9.02 39.64 -29.02
C ALA A 45 -8.27 39.70 -27.68
N ARG A 46 -8.39 40.82 -26.96
CA ARG A 46 -7.84 40.96 -25.61
C ARG A 46 -8.52 40.02 -24.63
N THR A 47 -9.85 39.97 -24.63
CA THR A 47 -10.63 39.08 -23.77
C THR A 47 -10.28 37.62 -24.01
N LEU A 48 -10.25 37.19 -25.28
CA LEU A 48 -9.87 35.82 -25.66
C LEU A 48 -8.44 35.47 -25.22
N ARG A 49 -7.50 36.43 -25.32
CA ARG A 49 -6.13 36.25 -24.84
C ARG A 49 -6.08 36.11 -23.32
N GLU A 50 -6.82 36.93 -22.58
CA GLU A 50 -6.89 36.85 -21.12
C GLU A 50 -7.50 35.50 -20.67
N GLU A 51 -8.58 35.05 -21.30
CA GLU A 51 -9.19 33.74 -21.06
C GLU A 51 -8.22 32.58 -21.38
N ALA A 52 -7.53 32.63 -22.52
CA ALA A 52 -6.54 31.61 -22.89
C ALA A 52 -5.37 31.54 -21.89
N GLN A 53 -4.90 32.70 -21.39
CA GLN A 53 -3.87 32.76 -20.36
C GLN A 53 -4.34 32.20 -19.03
N GLN A 54 -5.58 32.51 -18.61
CA GLN A 54 -6.18 31.96 -17.40
C GLN A 54 -6.32 30.43 -17.50
N LEU A 55 -6.83 29.93 -18.63
CA LEU A 55 -7.00 28.50 -18.88
C LEU A 55 -5.64 27.77 -18.86
N LEU A 56 -4.63 28.34 -19.52
CA LEU A 56 -3.27 27.78 -19.51
C LEU A 56 -2.69 27.71 -18.09
N ALA A 57 -2.86 28.78 -17.31
CA ALA A 57 -2.41 28.83 -15.92
C ALA A 57 -3.13 27.77 -15.05
N GLU A 58 -4.44 27.59 -15.26
CA GLU A 58 -5.23 26.57 -14.59
C GLU A 58 -4.76 25.15 -14.95
N TYR A 59 -4.51 24.87 -16.23
CA TYR A 59 -3.97 23.59 -16.68
C TYR A 59 -2.59 23.31 -16.10
N HIS A 60 -1.69 24.29 -16.06
CA HIS A 60 -0.38 24.12 -15.43
C HIS A 60 -0.51 23.81 -13.93
N ARG A 61 -1.42 24.50 -13.22
CA ARG A 61 -1.68 24.23 -11.80
C ARG A 61 -2.24 22.82 -11.61
N LYS A 62 -3.27 22.45 -12.36
CA LYS A 62 -3.89 21.11 -12.33
C LYS A 62 -2.88 20.01 -12.64
N ARG A 63 -2.02 20.20 -13.64
CA ARG A 63 -0.97 19.24 -13.99
C ARG A 63 0.02 19.06 -12.84
N LYS A 64 0.50 20.15 -12.25
CA LYS A 64 1.44 20.10 -11.11
C LYS A 64 0.80 19.44 -9.88
N GLU A 65 -0.48 19.71 -9.63
CA GLU A 65 -1.24 19.08 -8.55
C GLU A 65 -1.41 17.58 -8.78
N ALA A 66 -1.79 17.16 -9.99
CA ALA A 66 -1.89 15.76 -10.37
C ALA A 66 -0.54 15.02 -10.33
N GLU A 67 0.55 15.66 -10.78
CA GLU A 67 1.92 15.11 -10.67
C GLU A 67 2.31 14.90 -9.20
N LYS A 68 1.99 15.86 -8.33
CA LYS A 68 2.23 15.76 -6.88
C LYS A 68 1.40 14.64 -6.26
N GLU A 69 0.09 14.60 -6.54
CA GLU A 69 -0.82 13.57 -6.03
C GLU A 69 -0.39 12.18 -6.47
N ALA A 70 -0.01 12.01 -7.74
CA ALA A 70 0.55 10.75 -8.24
C ALA A 70 1.83 10.36 -7.50
N GLY A 71 2.73 11.31 -7.24
CA GLY A 71 3.94 11.09 -6.43
C GLY A 71 3.61 10.67 -5.00
N ASP A 72 2.64 11.33 -4.37
CA ASP A 72 2.19 11.02 -3.01
C ASP A 72 1.55 9.63 -2.93
N ILE A 73 0.76 9.22 -3.94
CA ILE A 73 0.17 7.88 -4.06
C ILE A 73 1.26 6.83 -4.18
N VAL A 74 2.24 7.01 -5.07
CA VAL A 74 3.35 6.06 -5.24
C VAL A 74 4.16 5.94 -3.95
N ALA A 75 4.47 7.08 -3.30
CA ALA A 75 5.19 7.08 -2.05
C ALA A 75 4.41 6.38 -0.91
N SER A 76 3.07 6.50 -0.87
CA SER A 76 2.25 5.76 0.11
C SER A 76 2.27 4.26 -0.18
N ALA A 77 2.06 3.87 -1.45
CA ALA A 77 2.08 2.48 -1.85
C ALA A 77 3.44 1.81 -1.54
N GLU A 78 4.56 2.51 -1.75
CA GLU A 78 5.88 2.01 -1.39
C GLU A 78 6.06 1.83 0.13
N ARG A 79 5.56 2.77 0.95
CA ARG A 79 5.60 2.66 2.41
C ARG A 79 4.76 1.49 2.90
N GLU A 80 3.55 1.34 2.38
CA GLU A 80 2.64 0.24 2.71
C GLU A 80 3.21 -1.11 2.29
N ALA A 81 3.79 -1.20 1.09
CA ALA A 81 4.47 -2.41 0.62
C ALA A 81 5.66 -2.80 1.50
N LYS A 82 6.47 -1.83 1.95
CA LYS A 82 7.58 -2.07 2.88
C LYS A 82 7.08 -2.56 4.23
N ALA A 83 6.06 -1.91 4.80
CA ALA A 83 5.45 -2.32 6.07
C ALA A 83 4.88 -3.75 5.99
N LEU A 84 4.16 -4.07 4.91
CA LEU A 84 3.62 -5.40 4.68
C LEU A 84 4.73 -6.46 4.56
N LEU A 85 5.83 -6.14 3.88
CA LEU A 85 6.98 -7.02 3.75
C LEU A 85 7.66 -7.27 5.11
N GLU A 86 7.84 -6.23 5.92
CA GLU A 86 8.41 -6.35 7.27
C GLU A 86 7.52 -7.18 8.19
N ASP A 87 6.21 -6.93 8.17
CA ASP A 87 5.23 -7.71 8.94
C ASP A 87 5.18 -9.18 8.51
N ALA A 88 5.22 -9.44 7.20
CA ALA A 88 5.27 -10.80 6.66
C ALA A 88 6.57 -11.52 7.07
N LYS A 89 7.71 -10.83 7.05
CA LYS A 89 8.99 -11.38 7.54
C LYS A 89 8.93 -11.72 9.02
N ARG A 90 8.47 -10.79 9.86
CA ARG A 90 8.32 -11.00 11.30
C ARG A 90 7.40 -12.18 11.61
N ALA A 91 6.24 -12.24 10.96
CA ALA A 91 5.29 -13.34 11.13
C ALA A 91 5.88 -14.70 10.69
N THR A 92 6.68 -14.72 9.62
CA THR A 92 7.37 -15.92 9.14
C THR A 92 8.45 -16.37 10.12
N GLU A 93 9.29 -15.46 10.61
CA GLU A 93 10.32 -15.75 11.61
C GLU A 93 9.71 -16.31 12.90
N GLU A 94 8.65 -15.68 13.42
CA GLU A 94 7.92 -16.18 14.58
C GLU A 94 7.30 -17.56 14.32
N TYR A 95 6.74 -17.79 13.13
CA TYR A 95 6.18 -19.08 12.75
C TYR A 95 7.27 -20.17 12.75
N VAL A 96 8.41 -19.90 12.13
CA VAL A 96 9.57 -20.82 12.10
C VAL A 96 10.08 -21.08 13.51
N ALA A 97 10.26 -20.05 14.34
CA ALA A 97 10.70 -20.19 15.72
C ALA A 97 9.75 -21.07 16.55
N ARG A 98 8.43 -20.86 16.44
CA ARG A 98 7.43 -21.72 17.09
C ARG A 98 7.47 -23.16 16.59
N ARG A 99 7.64 -23.37 15.28
CA ARG A 99 7.75 -24.71 14.68
C ARG A 99 8.99 -25.45 15.15
N ASN A 100 10.14 -24.77 15.24
CA ASN A 100 11.37 -25.33 15.76
C ASN A 100 11.21 -25.73 17.23
N LYS A 101 10.68 -24.84 18.07
CA LYS A 101 10.42 -25.14 19.49
C LYS A 101 9.49 -26.35 19.66
N LEU A 102 8.43 -26.46 18.86
CA LEU A 102 7.53 -27.62 18.88
C LEU A 102 8.23 -28.91 18.43
N ALA A 103 9.12 -28.84 17.45
CA ALA A 103 9.91 -29.98 17.01
C ALA A 103 10.90 -30.43 18.08
N GLU A 104 11.62 -29.50 18.70
CA GLU A 104 12.53 -29.75 19.83
C GLU A 104 11.78 -30.39 21.01
N GLN A 105 10.61 -29.87 21.38
CA GLN A 105 9.77 -30.45 22.43
C GLN A 105 9.35 -31.90 22.10
N LYS A 106 8.96 -32.16 20.85
CA LYS A 106 8.61 -33.52 20.41
C LYS A 106 9.79 -34.48 20.45
N ILE A 107 10.98 -34.01 20.05
CA ILE A 107 12.22 -34.79 20.12
C ILE A 107 12.54 -35.11 21.59
N ALA A 108 12.50 -34.13 22.48
CA ALA A 108 12.76 -34.33 23.90
C ALA A 108 11.79 -35.34 24.54
N THR A 109 10.49 -35.26 24.21
CA THR A 109 9.51 -36.26 24.67
C THR A 109 9.83 -37.65 24.13
N ALA A 110 10.13 -37.77 22.83
CA ALA A 110 10.46 -39.05 22.20
C ALA A 110 11.75 -39.68 22.78
N GLU A 111 12.75 -38.85 23.14
CA GLU A 111 13.97 -39.30 23.82
C GLU A 111 13.67 -39.86 25.21
N VAL A 112 12.83 -39.17 26.00
CA VAL A 112 12.40 -39.64 27.32
C VAL A 112 11.64 -40.96 27.21
N ASP A 113 10.72 -41.06 26.26
CA ASP A 113 9.94 -42.29 26.01
C ASP A 113 10.84 -43.45 25.58
N ALA A 114 11.83 -43.20 24.71
CA ALA A 114 12.81 -44.21 24.30
C ALA A 114 13.68 -44.69 25.46
N ILE A 115 14.16 -43.77 26.31
CA ILE A 115 14.93 -44.11 27.52
C ILE A 115 14.07 -44.96 28.48
N ASN A 116 12.80 -44.59 28.67
CA ASN A 116 11.88 -45.34 29.52
C ASN A 116 11.62 -46.75 28.96
N ALA A 117 11.45 -46.89 27.64
CA ALA A 117 11.28 -48.19 26.99
C ALA A 117 12.53 -49.09 27.14
N VAL A 118 13.73 -48.54 26.98
CA VAL A 118 14.99 -49.26 27.21
C VAL A 118 15.12 -49.70 28.67
N ARG A 119 14.78 -48.82 29.62
CA ARG A 119 14.79 -49.14 31.05
C ARG A 119 13.80 -50.23 31.40
N ALA A 120 12.57 -50.18 30.88
CA ALA A 120 11.56 -51.20 31.09
C ALA A 120 12.04 -52.56 30.58
N SER A 121 12.58 -52.62 29.35
CA SER A 121 13.15 -53.85 28.77
C SER A 121 14.31 -54.41 29.60
N ALA A 122 15.19 -53.54 30.11
CA ALA A 122 16.28 -53.95 31.00
C ALA A 122 15.78 -54.50 32.34
N VAL A 123 14.74 -53.90 32.93
CA VAL A 123 14.09 -54.39 34.16
C VAL A 123 13.44 -55.75 33.90
N ASP A 124 12.70 -55.91 32.81
CA ASP A 124 12.07 -57.18 32.45
C ASP A 124 13.11 -58.30 32.27
N LEU A 125 14.23 -58.00 31.60
CA LEU A 125 15.34 -58.94 31.44
C LEU A 125 16.00 -59.28 32.79
N ALA A 126 16.21 -58.30 33.66
CA ALA A 126 16.77 -58.51 34.99
C ALA A 126 15.85 -59.36 35.88
N VAL A 127 14.54 -59.11 35.85
CA VAL A 127 13.52 -59.89 36.57
C VAL A 127 13.47 -61.33 36.03
N ALA A 128 13.49 -61.52 34.71
CA ALA A 128 13.53 -62.84 34.10
C ALA A 128 14.80 -63.62 34.47
N ALA A 129 15.97 -62.96 34.45
CA ALA A 129 17.24 -63.57 34.85
C ALA A 129 17.26 -63.92 36.36
N ALA A 130 16.78 -63.01 37.22
CA ALA A 130 16.63 -63.27 38.65
C ALA A 130 15.68 -64.43 38.93
N GLY A 131 14.54 -64.48 38.24
CA GLY A 131 13.57 -65.58 38.32
C GLY A 131 14.18 -66.93 37.93
N LYS A 132 14.99 -66.96 36.85
CA LYS A 132 15.71 -68.17 36.44
C LYS A 132 16.75 -68.60 37.47
N ILE A 133 17.55 -67.67 37.99
CA ILE A 133 18.56 -67.97 39.03
C ILE A 133 17.88 -68.53 40.29
N VAL A 134 16.76 -67.94 40.72
CA VAL A 134 15.98 -68.44 41.85
C VAL A 134 15.48 -69.85 41.55
N ALA A 135 14.88 -70.10 40.38
CA ALA A 135 14.42 -71.44 40.01
C ALA A 135 15.54 -72.50 40.00
N ASP A 136 16.73 -72.14 39.51
CA ASP A 136 17.90 -73.03 39.46
C ASP A 136 18.54 -73.29 40.85
N LYS A 137 18.34 -72.39 41.83
CA LYS A 137 18.96 -72.46 43.18
C LYS A 137 18.01 -72.95 44.27
N VAL A 138 16.70 -73.01 44.02
CA VAL A 138 15.73 -73.50 45.00
C VAL A 138 15.88 -75.01 45.17
N ASP A 139 16.61 -75.41 46.21
CA ASP A 139 16.59 -76.75 46.75
C ASP A 139 15.53 -76.88 47.88
N THR A 140 15.33 -78.09 48.41
CA THR A 140 14.35 -78.34 49.48
C THR A 140 14.62 -77.53 50.75
N LYS A 141 15.88 -77.18 51.03
CA LYS A 141 16.27 -76.39 52.19
C LYS A 141 15.92 -74.91 51.98
N VAL A 142 16.23 -74.36 50.82
CA VAL A 142 15.89 -73.00 50.40
C VAL A 142 14.38 -72.82 50.37
N ALA A 143 13.63 -73.75 49.75
CA ALA A 143 12.17 -73.72 49.71
C ALA A 143 11.55 -73.73 51.12
N GLY A 144 12.08 -74.58 52.02
CA GLY A 144 11.62 -74.63 53.41
C GLY A 144 11.90 -73.34 54.19
N ASN A 145 13.03 -72.68 53.95
CA ASN A 145 13.34 -71.38 54.54
C ASN A 145 12.43 -70.28 53.98
N LEU A 146 12.25 -70.20 52.66
CA LEU A 146 11.33 -69.25 52.02
C LEU A 146 9.89 -69.38 52.54
N PHE A 147 9.43 -70.59 52.81
CA PHE A 147 8.11 -70.83 53.40
C PHE A 147 8.03 -70.30 54.84
N LYS A 148 9.06 -70.53 55.66
CA LYS A 148 9.11 -70.00 57.04
C LYS A 148 9.17 -68.48 57.06
N ASP A 149 9.95 -67.88 56.17
CA ASP A 149 10.06 -66.42 56.03
C ASP A 149 8.73 -65.82 55.56
N ALA A 150 8.08 -66.41 54.55
CA ALA A 150 6.75 -66.00 54.09
C ALA A 150 5.70 -66.11 55.20
N LEU A 151 5.71 -67.18 56.00
CA LEU A 151 4.82 -67.35 57.14
C LEU A 151 5.08 -66.28 58.21
N SER A 152 6.35 -65.93 58.47
CA SER A 152 6.74 -64.86 59.38
C SER A 152 6.29 -63.48 58.88
N GLN A 153 6.43 -63.20 57.58
CA GLN A 153 6.02 -61.94 56.96
C GLN A 153 4.49 -61.76 57.02
N VAL A 154 3.73 -62.82 56.75
CA VAL A 154 2.26 -62.80 56.88
C VAL A 154 1.86 -62.58 58.34
N LYS A 155 2.51 -63.26 59.28
CA LYS A 155 2.28 -63.05 60.71
C LYS A 155 2.61 -61.62 61.16
N SER A 156 3.65 -61.01 60.62
CA SER A 156 4.03 -59.62 60.92
C SER A 156 3.09 -58.58 60.31
N ASN A 157 2.38 -58.89 59.23
CA ASN A 157 1.39 -57.98 58.62
C ASN A 157 -0.03 -58.15 59.20
N LEU A 158 -0.25 -59.19 60.00
CA LEU A 158 -1.54 -59.49 60.66
C LEU A 158 -1.58 -59.08 62.14
N ASN A 159 -0.48 -58.58 62.70
CA ASN A 159 -0.39 -57.95 64.02
C ASN A 159 -0.13 -56.45 63.88
#